data_AF-A0A7S4HUX0-F1
#
_entry.id   AF-A0A7S4HUX0-F1
#
_cell.length_a   1.000
_cell.length_b   1.000
_cell.length_c   1.000
_cell.angle_alpha   90.00
_cell.angle_beta   90.00
_cell.angle_gamma   90.00
#
_symmetry.space_group_name_H-M   'P 1'
#
loop_
_entity.id
_entity.type
_entity.pdbx_description
1 polymer ?
#
loop_
_entity_poly.entity_id
_entity_poly.type
_entity_poly.pdbx_seq_one_letter_code
_entity_poly.pdbx_strand_id
1 'polypeptide(L)'
;RAKITQEAAVKKAERATAAAAAAREAAEKSAAAASKARQESEAAANNATAAREQAEKDAAAASRAREAATAAAEASAAAKAEADAAVDAARKQLEEAEAFLEEVRSRPGQAFGALWWIDRELHEQRKYLPVSKGGIAK
;
A
#
# COMPACT_ATOMS: atom_id res chain seq x y z
N ARG A 1 -10.51 41.57 83.52
CA ARG A 1 -11.00 40.75 82.39
C ARG A 1 -11.61 41.70 81.38
N ALA A 2 -10.99 41.87 80.20
CA ALA A 2 -11.46 42.83 79.20
C ALA A 2 -12.84 42.42 78.65
N LYS A 3 -13.81 43.33 78.73
CA LYS A 3 -15.17 43.16 78.20
C LYS A 3 -15.08 43.44 76.70
N ILE A 4 -15.01 42.38 75.89
CA ILE A 4 -15.14 42.51 74.43
C ILE A 4 -16.51 43.16 74.17
N THR A 5 -16.52 44.33 73.53
CA THR A 5 -17.75 45.00 73.15
C THR A 5 -18.46 44.17 72.08
N GLN A 6 -19.79 44.15 72.10
CA GLN A 6 -20.59 43.35 71.14
C GLN A 6 -20.20 43.65 69.68
N GLU A 7 -19.84 44.89 69.36
CA GLU A 7 -19.32 45.31 68.06
C GLU A 7 -18.06 44.56 67.63
N ALA A 8 -17.11 44.31 68.54
CA ALA A 8 -15.90 43.57 68.22
C ALA A 8 -16.19 42.08 67.94
N ALA A 9 -17.22 41.51 68.58
CA ALA A 9 -17.69 40.17 68.30
C ALA A 9 -18.38 40.09 66.92
N VAL A 10 -19.24 41.06 66.59
CA VAL A 10 -19.90 41.16 65.28
C VAL A 10 -18.87 41.32 64.15
N LYS A 11 -17.91 42.24 64.30
CA LYS A 11 -16.85 42.46 63.30
C LYS A 11 -15.95 41.24 63.09
N LYS A 12 -15.75 40.43 64.14
CA LYS A 12 -15.02 39.16 64.03
C LYS A 12 -15.84 38.10 63.29
N ALA A 13 -17.15 38.03 63.55
CA ALA A 13 -18.05 37.14 62.84
C ALA A 13 -18.09 37.49 61.35
N GLU A 14 -18.28 38.76 60.99
CA GLU A 14 -18.30 39.22 59.59
C GLU A 14 -17.01 38.87 58.83
N ARG A 15 -15.84 39.06 59.46
CA ARG A 15 -14.55 38.64 58.88
C ARG A 15 -14.48 37.13 58.65
N ALA A 16 -15.00 36.32 59.57
CA ALA A 16 -15.03 34.88 59.40
C ALA A 16 -15.97 34.47 58.25
N THR A 17 -17.13 35.11 58.10
CA THR A 17 -18.06 34.86 56.99
C THR A 17 -17.43 35.24 55.66
N ALA A 18 -16.75 36.40 55.58
CA ALA A 18 -16.05 36.84 54.38
C ALA A 18 -14.90 35.88 54.00
N ALA A 19 -14.12 35.41 54.98
CA ALA A 19 -13.06 34.44 54.73
C ALA A 19 -13.62 33.09 54.25
N ALA A 20 -14.74 32.63 54.82
CA ALA A 20 -15.42 31.41 54.38
C ALA A 20 -15.98 31.53 52.96
N ALA A 21 -16.55 32.70 52.61
CA ALA A 21 -17.04 32.97 51.25
C ALA A 21 -15.89 32.95 50.23
N ALA A 22 -14.78 33.62 50.53
CA ALA A 22 -13.58 33.61 49.67
C ALA A 22 -12.98 32.20 49.50
N ALA A 23 -12.96 31.39 50.56
CA ALA A 23 -12.50 30.01 50.50
C ALA A 23 -13.41 29.13 49.63
N ARG A 24 -14.73 29.32 49.70
CA ARG A 24 -15.69 28.62 48.82
C ARG A 24 -15.50 29.00 47.36
N GLU A 25 -15.36 30.29 47.06
CA GLU A 25 -15.13 30.76 45.69
C GLU A 25 -13.81 30.20 45.11
N ALA A 26 -12.74 30.16 45.92
CA ALA A 26 -11.47 29.56 45.51
C ALA A 26 -11.58 28.04 45.26
N ALA A 27 -12.34 27.32 46.09
CA ALA A 27 -12.59 25.90 45.91
C ALA A 27 -13.42 25.63 44.65
N GLU A 28 -14.44 26.43 44.37
CA GLU A 28 -15.26 26.34 43.16
C GLU A 28 -14.43 26.58 41.89
N LYS A 29 -13.60 27.62 41.87
CA LYS A 29 -12.66 27.89 40.76
C LYS A 29 -11.70 26.73 40.54
N SER A 30 -11.16 26.16 41.62
CA SER A 30 -10.26 25.01 41.55
C SER A 30 -10.97 23.75 41.02
N ALA A 31 -12.20 23.49 41.47
CA ALA A 31 -13.00 22.37 40.99
C ALA A 31 -13.35 22.52 39.50
N ALA A 32 -13.71 23.73 39.06
CA ALA A 32 -13.97 24.03 37.66
C ALA A 32 -12.72 23.82 36.79
N ALA A 33 -11.56 24.30 37.23
CA ALA A 33 -10.29 24.08 36.54
C ALA A 33 -9.92 22.60 36.44
N ALA A 34 -10.08 21.84 37.53
CA ALA A 34 -9.83 20.39 37.55
C ALA A 34 -10.80 19.64 36.62
N SER A 35 -12.07 20.03 36.59
CA SER A 35 -13.05 19.42 35.68
C SER A 35 -12.71 19.68 34.22
N LYS A 36 -12.28 20.90 33.88
CA LYS A 36 -11.85 21.25 32.53
C LYS A 36 -10.60 20.44 32.11
N ALA A 37 -9.60 20.36 32.99
CA ALA A 37 -8.39 19.58 32.73
C ALA A 37 -8.68 18.09 32.52
N ARG A 38 -9.64 17.50 33.25
CA ARG A 38 -10.08 16.12 33.02
C ARG A 38 -10.72 15.94 31.65
N GLN A 39 -11.63 16.83 31.26
CA GLN A 39 -12.27 16.77 29.94
C GLN A 39 -11.26 16.88 28.80
N GLU A 40 -10.29 17.79 28.92
CA GLU A 40 -9.21 17.95 27.94
C GLU A 40 -8.32 16.69 27.86
N SER A 41 -7.99 16.09 29.02
CA SER A 41 -7.22 14.84 29.08
C SER A 41 -7.97 13.66 28.46
N GLU A 42 -9.26 13.52 28.74
CA GLU A 42 -10.11 12.48 28.16
C GLU A 42 -10.24 12.65 26.64
N ALA A 43 -10.42 13.88 26.16
CA ALA A 43 -10.44 14.18 24.73
C ALA A 43 -9.09 13.85 24.06
N ALA A 44 -7.97 14.21 24.70
CA ALA A 44 -6.64 13.87 24.20
C ALA A 44 -6.40 12.35 24.15
N ALA A 45 -6.83 11.62 25.17
CA ALA A 45 -6.73 10.15 25.20
C ALA A 45 -7.57 9.49 24.09
N ASN A 46 -8.81 9.97 23.88
CA ASN A 46 -9.67 9.47 22.81
C ASN A 46 -9.06 9.73 21.42
N ASN A 47 -8.50 10.92 21.21
CA ASN A 47 -7.82 11.26 19.96
C ASN A 47 -6.58 10.40 19.72
N ALA A 48 -5.79 10.14 20.77
CA ALA A 48 -4.61 9.27 20.68
C ALA A 48 -5.00 7.83 20.32
N THR A 49 -6.07 7.30 20.92
CA THR A 49 -6.61 5.97 20.58
C THR A 49 -7.07 5.91 19.13
N ALA A 50 -7.85 6.89 18.68
CA ALA A 50 -8.31 6.95 17.29
C ALA A 50 -7.15 7.05 16.28
N ALA A 51 -6.12 7.85 16.59
CA ALA A 51 -4.93 7.98 15.76
C ALA A 51 -4.15 6.65 15.69
N ARG A 52 -4.04 5.93 16.80
CA ARG A 52 -3.40 4.61 16.85
C ARG A 52 -4.17 3.59 16.01
N GLU A 53 -5.48 3.51 16.16
CA GLU A 53 -6.32 2.60 15.37
C GLU A 53 -6.21 2.89 13.87
N GLN A 54 -6.15 4.16 13.48
CA GLN A 54 -5.95 4.54 12.08
C GLN A 54 -4.56 4.11 11.58
N ALA A 55 -3.50 4.35 12.35
CA ALA A 55 -2.16 3.92 11.99
C ALA A 55 -2.04 2.40 11.83
N GLU A 56 -2.72 1.62 12.69
CA GLU A 56 -2.77 0.15 12.59
C GLU A 56 -3.50 -0.29 11.30
N LYS A 57 -4.61 0.36 10.95
CA LYS A 57 -5.32 0.10 9.68
C LYS A 57 -4.46 0.43 8.46
N ASP A 58 -3.75 1.56 8.48
CA ASP A 58 -2.88 2.00 7.40
C ASP A 58 -1.68 1.05 7.23
N ALA A 59 -1.09 0.60 8.35
CA ALA A 59 -0.01 -0.38 8.33
C ALA A 59 -0.48 -1.73 7.74
N ALA A 60 -1.67 -2.21 8.13
CA ALA A 60 -2.24 -3.42 7.58
C ALA A 60 -2.60 -3.30 6.10
N ALA A 61 -3.05 -2.12 5.65
CA ALA A 61 -3.26 -1.84 4.23
C ALA A 61 -1.94 -1.85 3.44
N ALA A 62 -0.88 -1.22 3.99
CA ALA A 62 0.44 -1.19 3.38
C ALA A 62 1.07 -2.58 3.25
N SER A 63 0.92 -3.45 4.25
CA SER A 63 1.40 -4.85 4.17
C SER A 63 0.71 -5.61 3.04
N ARG A 64 -0.62 -5.55 2.98
CA ARG A 64 -1.41 -6.19 1.92
C ARG A 64 -1.05 -5.68 0.53
N ALA A 65 -0.82 -4.37 0.39
CA ALA A 65 -0.39 -3.78 -0.88
C ALA A 65 1.00 -4.29 -1.31
N ARG A 66 1.94 -4.46 -0.37
CA ARG A 66 3.27 -5.03 -0.66
C ARG A 66 3.18 -6.49 -1.07
N GLU A 67 2.42 -7.29 -0.34
CA GLU A 67 2.20 -8.71 -0.67
C GLU A 67 1.59 -8.87 -2.07
N ALA A 68 0.57 -8.08 -2.39
CA ALA A 68 -0.05 -8.08 -3.71
C ALA A 68 0.92 -7.64 -4.81
N ALA A 69 1.76 -6.64 -4.56
CA ALA A 69 2.77 -6.19 -5.51
C ALA A 69 3.84 -7.26 -5.77
N THR A 70 4.31 -7.95 -4.72
CA THR A 70 5.25 -9.06 -4.85
C THR A 70 4.63 -10.21 -5.67
N ALA A 71 3.40 -10.63 -5.33
CA ALA A 71 2.71 -11.69 -6.06
C ALA A 71 2.50 -11.33 -7.54
N ALA A 72 2.15 -10.08 -7.84
CA ALA A 72 2.01 -9.60 -9.22
C ALA A 72 3.35 -9.59 -9.97
N ALA A 73 4.45 -9.21 -9.30
CA ALA A 73 5.78 -9.25 -9.90
C ALA A 73 6.23 -10.68 -10.21
N GLU A 74 6.00 -11.63 -9.29
CA GLU A 74 6.29 -13.04 -9.50
C GLU A 74 5.46 -13.63 -10.65
N ALA A 75 4.15 -13.34 -10.69
CA ALA A 75 3.28 -13.78 -11.78
C ALA A 75 3.72 -13.20 -13.13
N SER A 76 4.09 -11.91 -13.17
CA SER A 76 4.61 -11.28 -14.38
C SER A 76 5.93 -11.88 -14.83
N ALA A 77 6.84 -12.23 -13.90
CA ALA A 77 8.10 -12.86 -14.23
C ALA A 77 7.90 -14.28 -14.78
N ALA A 78 6.98 -15.05 -14.18
CA ALA A 78 6.61 -16.37 -14.67
C ALA A 78 6.01 -16.32 -16.07
N ALA A 79 5.04 -15.42 -16.31
CA ALA A 79 4.44 -15.22 -17.62
C ALA A 79 5.47 -14.79 -18.68
N LYS A 80 6.44 -13.94 -18.29
CA LYS A 80 7.55 -13.57 -19.17
C LYS A 80 8.43 -14.78 -19.51
N ALA A 81 8.79 -15.59 -18.52
CA ALA A 81 9.61 -16.78 -18.75
C ALA A 81 8.91 -17.80 -19.66
N GLU A 82 7.60 -18.00 -19.49
CA GLU A 82 6.80 -18.87 -20.36
C GLU A 82 6.73 -18.34 -21.79
N ALA A 83 6.50 -17.02 -21.95
CA ALA A 83 6.50 -16.40 -23.27
C ALA A 83 7.86 -16.49 -23.97
N ASP A 84 8.95 -16.21 -23.25
CA ASP A 84 10.31 -16.32 -23.78
C ASP A 84 10.61 -17.77 -24.20
N ALA A 85 10.23 -18.77 -23.38
CA ALA A 85 10.39 -20.18 -23.72
C ALA A 85 9.56 -20.61 -24.94
N ALA A 86 8.34 -20.09 -25.10
CA ALA A 86 7.49 -20.36 -26.26
C ALA A 86 8.09 -19.75 -27.54
N VAL A 87 8.66 -18.54 -27.47
CA VAL A 87 9.35 -17.91 -28.61
C VAL A 87 10.59 -18.71 -29.00
N ASP A 88 11.39 -19.14 -28.04
CA ASP A 88 12.59 -19.93 -28.32
C ASP A 88 12.25 -21.30 -28.92
N ALA A 89 11.20 -21.97 -28.41
CA ALA A 89 10.70 -23.21 -28.99
C ALA A 89 10.21 -23.02 -30.43
N ALA A 90 9.47 -21.94 -30.71
CA ALA A 90 8.99 -21.62 -32.06
C ALA A 90 10.14 -21.31 -33.02
N ARG A 91 11.18 -20.59 -32.57
CA ARG A 91 12.40 -20.35 -33.37
C ARG A 91 13.11 -21.65 -33.72
N LYS A 92 13.31 -22.52 -32.72
CA LYS A 92 13.97 -23.80 -32.92
C LYS A 92 13.21 -24.68 -33.93
N GLN A 93 11.88 -24.74 -33.83
CA GLN A 93 11.06 -25.50 -34.78
C GLN A 93 11.17 -24.95 -36.21
N LEU A 94 11.23 -23.63 -36.36
CA LEU A 94 11.41 -23.00 -37.66
C LEU A 94 12.80 -23.30 -38.25
N GLU A 95 13.86 -23.21 -37.44
CA GLU A 95 15.22 -23.58 -37.83
C GLU A 95 15.33 -25.06 -38.23
N GLU A 96 14.70 -25.97 -37.49
CA GLU A 96 14.66 -27.40 -37.81
C GLU A 96 13.90 -27.65 -39.12
N ALA A 97 12.79 -26.94 -39.36
CA ALA A 97 12.03 -27.05 -40.61
C ALA A 97 12.81 -26.51 -41.82
N GLU A 98 13.52 -25.38 -41.66
CA GLU A 98 14.41 -24.83 -42.69
C GLU A 98 15.55 -25.80 -43.02
N ALA A 99 16.19 -26.39 -42.00
CA ALA A 99 17.25 -27.38 -42.18
C ALA A 99 16.75 -28.64 -42.91
N PHE A 100 15.57 -29.14 -42.55
CA PHE A 100 14.96 -30.28 -43.22
C PHE A 100 14.59 -29.97 -44.68
N LEU A 101 14.08 -28.76 -44.95
CA LEU A 101 13.78 -28.31 -46.30
C LEU A 101 15.04 -28.33 -47.18
N GLU A 102 16.17 -27.84 -46.66
CA GLU A 102 17.44 -27.87 -47.36
C GLU A 102 17.97 -29.29 -47.59
N GLU A 103 17.82 -30.19 -46.61
CA GLU A 103 18.13 -31.60 -46.79
C GLU A 103 17.31 -32.21 -47.93
N VAL A 104 15.99 -32.00 -47.95
CA VAL A 104 15.11 -32.49 -49.02
C VAL A 104 15.51 -31.88 -50.35
N ARG A 105 15.77 -30.57 -50.41
CA ARG A 105 16.18 -29.83 -51.62
C ARG A 105 17.45 -30.41 -52.26
N SER A 106 18.36 -30.96 -51.45
CA SER A 106 19.61 -31.58 -51.93
C SER A 106 19.43 -32.95 -52.61
N ARG A 107 18.28 -33.60 -52.44
CA ARG A 107 18.01 -34.95 -52.96
C ARG A 107 17.62 -34.90 -54.45
N PRO A 108 17.97 -35.91 -55.27
CA PRO A 108 17.52 -35.98 -56.65
C PRO A 108 16.00 -36.28 -56.75
N GLY A 109 15.38 -35.83 -57.84
CA GLY A 109 13.98 -36.16 -58.16
C GLY A 109 12.90 -35.36 -57.41
N GLN A 110 13.26 -34.22 -56.81
CA GLN A 110 12.33 -33.41 -56.01
C GLN A 110 11.46 -32.46 -56.85
N ALA A 111 10.25 -32.22 -56.35
CA ALA A 111 9.31 -31.26 -56.94
C ALA A 111 9.61 -29.82 -56.48
N PHE A 112 10.50 -29.12 -57.20
CA PHE A 112 10.95 -27.77 -56.85
C PHE A 112 9.83 -26.74 -56.65
N GLY A 113 8.70 -26.88 -57.36
CA GLY A 113 7.53 -26.00 -57.17
C GLY A 113 6.85 -26.19 -55.80
N ALA A 114 6.81 -27.41 -55.27
CA ALA A 114 6.28 -27.68 -53.94
C ALA A 114 7.24 -27.15 -52.85
N LEU A 115 8.55 -27.35 -53.05
CA LEU A 115 9.58 -26.82 -52.14
C LEU A 115 9.54 -25.28 -52.07
N TRP A 116 9.28 -24.60 -53.18
CA TRP A 116 9.15 -23.13 -53.21
C TRP A 116 8.00 -22.61 -52.34
N TRP A 117 6.85 -23.30 -52.34
CA TRP A 117 5.72 -22.91 -51.48
C TRP A 117 6.03 -23.12 -50.00
N ILE A 118 6.73 -24.20 -49.65
CA ILE A 118 7.16 -24.49 -48.28
C ILE A 118 8.16 -23.43 -47.80
N ASP A 119 9.16 -23.11 -48.63
CA ASP A 119 10.16 -22.07 -48.36
C ASP A 119 9.50 -20.70 -48.08
N ARG A 120 8.54 -20.34 -48.93
CA ARG A 120 7.76 -19.10 -48.76
C ARG A 120 6.94 -19.08 -47.47
N GLU A 121 6.32 -20.21 -47.11
CA GLU A 121 5.52 -20.34 -45.89
C GLU A 121 6.41 -20.22 -44.63
N LEU A 122 7.57 -20.89 -44.61
CA LEU A 122 8.54 -20.75 -43.52
C LEU A 122 9.04 -19.31 -43.40
N HIS A 123 9.30 -18.63 -44.52
CA HIS A 123 9.68 -17.22 -44.53
C HIS A 123 8.61 -16.32 -43.91
N GLU A 124 7.33 -16.57 -44.20
CA GLU A 124 6.23 -15.81 -43.64
C GLU A 124 6.06 -16.09 -42.13
N GLN A 125 6.17 -17.34 -41.71
CA GLN A 125 6.15 -17.70 -40.28
C GLN A 125 7.30 -17.03 -39.51
N ARG A 126 8.49 -16.93 -40.10
CA ARG A 126 9.65 -16.24 -39.53
C ARG A 126 9.38 -14.75 -39.32
N LYS A 127 8.68 -14.12 -40.26
CA LYS A 127 8.34 -12.69 -40.19
C LYS A 127 7.42 -12.37 -39.01
N TYR A 128 6.50 -13.27 -38.69
CA TYR A 128 5.51 -13.08 -37.61
C TYR A 128 5.97 -13.55 -36.23
N LEU A 129 7.18 -14.10 -36.11
CA LEU A 129 7.77 -14.41 -34.81
C LEU A 129 8.07 -13.13 -34.00
N PRO A 130 7.85 -13.15 -32.67
CA PRO A 130 8.16 -12.00 -31.83
C PRO A 130 9.64 -11.61 -31.82
N VAL A 131 9.93 -10.31 -31.92
CA VAL A 131 11.28 -9.74 -31.82
C VAL A 131 11.63 -9.33 -30.38
N SER A 132 12.92 -9.16 -30.06
CA SER A 132 13.44 -8.96 -28.70
C SER A 132 12.89 -7.75 -27.94
N LYS A 133 12.22 -6.81 -28.62
CA LYS A 133 11.56 -5.63 -28.03
C LYS A 133 10.03 -5.69 -28.06
N GLY A 134 9.45 -6.86 -28.36
CA GLY A 134 8.02 -7.06 -28.56
C GLY A 134 7.57 -6.68 -29.98
N GLY A 135 6.45 -7.27 -30.40
CA GLY A 135 5.91 -7.10 -31.76
C GLY A 135 6.57 -8.00 -32.81
N ILE A 136 6.21 -7.80 -34.08
CA ILE A 136 6.65 -8.59 -35.25
C ILE A 136 7.59 -7.79 -36.15
N ALA A 137 8.37 -8.46 -37.00
CA ALA A 137 9.15 -7.78 -38.04
C ALA A 137 8.21 -7.18 -39.09
N LYS A 138 8.35 -5.88 -39.40
CA LYS A 138 7.60 -5.19 -40.46
C LYS A 138 8.26 -5.40 -41.82
#